data_AF-A0A7V6LLJ9-F1
#
_entry.id   AF-A0A7V6LLJ9-F1
#
_cell.length_a   1.000
_cell.length_b   1.000
_cell.length_c   1.000
_cell.angle_alpha   90.00
_cell.angle_beta   90.00
_cell.angle_gamma   90.00
#
_symmetry.space_group_name_H-M   'P 1'
#
loop_
_entity.id
_entity.type
_entity.pdbx_description
1 polymer ?
#
loop_
_entity_poly.entity_id
_entity_poly.type
_entity_poly.pdbx_seq_one_letter_code
_entity_poly.pdbx_strand_id
1 'polypeptide(L)'
;MKRFLFICMIGIFLIVGCTVDNPLQNEVNQILIPESVKPGYLLPISENNDTVYTWEVEPSHLLGEDGGFLAFETDYPVTLKLTATKGGKEVNKTFTTTLKAVDESIFIQAWDYFRPNINSTITRDISFLQTPYRGVEIRYESTNPDIITSDGKVTKRTYDQTVTINCYLIYRGLEKMYSKEVTVTRYSDSALVNLIKEWVPTQVEAFKNGEIASLPVTHPEFGGRIRWLSPNNDCLIVEGHVLKKAAPQNFYLVSDIFFGSDDFRMTFPMENFTGGSTDAEILDAWLPTLLPTKILGSKNHLQQEGEWLALKYQERTNVGGVFNRIDGQIPDIIESLIGTTDESYIGKVSSGVRNNVSQSFLDQEFYPGYQMPNNLNILWIVVHESGMPGEGQDAELLNQVMHQKMINNSANSSWHYSVDAYEIYHHIPNHLPAWHASDVSASGGGNRNGIGIEMCINQDGNYEGAMHNNAKLIAYLLHEYNMTIANVRRHYDFAPDKKQCPSYMIRTNRYNEFLDMINREYIAMELLKDASVEWTFDREDLFVFGGNDLLFNIAVNEPTPVTIKLRVTKGSYTFEKEQILILGGPISE
;
A
#
# COMPACT_ATOMS: atom_id res chain seq x y z
N MET A 1 -100.59 55.12 -24.02
CA MET A 1 -101.34 55.83 -25.08
C MET A 1 -100.38 56.26 -26.18
N LYS A 2 -100.76 55.95 -27.43
CA LYS A 2 -100.38 56.59 -28.70
C LYS A 2 -98.90 56.63 -29.13
N ARG A 3 -98.59 55.72 -30.07
CA ARG A 3 -97.72 55.96 -31.24
C ARG A 3 -98.19 57.21 -32.01
N PHE A 4 -97.28 57.97 -32.61
CA PHE A 4 -97.29 58.22 -34.06
C PHE A 4 -95.94 58.76 -34.55
N LEU A 5 -95.56 58.20 -35.71
CA LEU A 5 -94.42 58.48 -36.57
C LEU A 5 -94.61 59.84 -37.28
N PHE A 6 -93.54 60.60 -37.54
CA PHE A 6 -93.43 61.41 -38.76
C PHE A 6 -91.96 61.50 -39.21
N ILE A 7 -91.75 61.18 -40.48
CA ILE A 7 -90.50 61.21 -41.23
C ILE A 7 -90.32 62.61 -41.84
N CYS A 8 -89.11 63.16 -41.83
CA CYS A 8 -88.61 63.95 -42.95
C CYS A 8 -87.07 63.96 -43.04
N MET A 9 -86.60 64.07 -44.28
CA MET A 9 -85.31 63.68 -44.86
C MET A 9 -84.15 64.70 -44.70
N ILE A 10 -82.93 64.15 -44.81
CA ILE A 10 -81.69 64.67 -45.45
C ILE A 10 -80.86 65.75 -44.74
N GLY A 11 -79.57 65.40 -44.53
CA GLY A 11 -78.47 66.33 -44.28
C GLY A 11 -77.19 65.62 -43.83
N ILE A 12 -76.56 64.83 -44.71
CA ILE A 12 -75.21 64.28 -44.52
C ILE A 12 -74.20 65.43 -44.54
N PHE A 13 -73.39 65.56 -43.48
CA PHE A 13 -72.03 66.06 -43.58
C PHE A 13 -71.12 65.20 -42.69
N LEU A 14 -70.46 64.23 -43.32
CA LEU A 14 -69.24 63.62 -42.80
C LEU A 14 -68.15 64.70 -42.79
N ILE A 15 -67.64 65.03 -41.60
CA ILE A 15 -66.30 65.62 -41.49
C ILE A 15 -65.35 64.44 -41.24
N VAL A 16 -64.78 63.92 -42.32
CA VAL A 16 -63.59 63.06 -42.27
C VAL A 16 -62.41 63.98 -42.01
N GLY A 17 -61.91 63.98 -40.78
CA GLY A 17 -60.61 64.55 -40.46
C GLY A 17 -59.51 63.58 -40.90
N CYS A 18 -58.69 63.98 -41.87
CA CYS A 18 -57.50 63.25 -42.31
C CYS A 18 -56.54 62.97 -41.14
N THR A 19 -56.35 61.71 -40.79
CA THR A 19 -55.14 61.25 -40.09
C THR A 19 -53.99 61.26 -41.09
N VAL A 20 -52.96 62.06 -40.82
CA VAL A 20 -51.69 61.95 -41.56
C VAL A 20 -51.06 60.62 -41.13
N ASP A 21 -51.05 59.62 -42.01
CA ASP A 21 -50.31 58.38 -41.80
C ASP A 21 -48.84 58.73 -41.54
N ASN A 22 -48.37 58.54 -40.31
CA ASN A 22 -46.95 58.58 -39.98
C ASN A 22 -46.42 57.14 -40.12
N PRO A 23 -45.66 56.81 -41.18
CA PRO A 23 -45.22 55.45 -41.44
C PRO A 23 -44.42 54.85 -40.28
N LEU A 24 -43.63 55.68 -39.58
CA LEU A 24 -42.85 55.26 -38.41
C LEU A 24 -43.75 54.95 -37.19
N GLN A 25 -44.85 55.70 -37.00
CA GLN A 25 -45.82 55.43 -35.94
C GLN A 25 -46.58 54.13 -36.22
N ASN A 26 -46.97 53.89 -37.47
CA ASN A 26 -47.65 52.65 -37.86
C ASN A 26 -46.73 51.44 -37.69
N GLU A 27 -45.44 51.57 -38.03
CA GLU A 27 -44.39 50.56 -37.79
C GLU A 27 -44.24 50.25 -36.28
N VAL A 28 -44.08 51.26 -35.43
CA VAL A 28 -43.98 51.08 -33.97
C VAL A 28 -45.27 50.52 -33.35
N ASN A 29 -46.43 50.86 -33.89
CA ASN A 29 -47.71 50.33 -33.41
C ASN A 29 -47.84 48.82 -33.65
N GLN A 30 -47.20 48.28 -34.69
CA GLN A 30 -47.19 46.85 -35.01
C GLN A 30 -46.23 46.03 -34.15
N ILE A 31 -45.30 46.66 -33.43
CA ILE A 31 -44.40 45.97 -32.50
C ILE A 31 -45.22 45.43 -31.32
N LEU A 32 -45.06 44.13 -31.09
CA LEU A 32 -45.69 43.39 -30.01
C LEU A 32 -44.60 42.82 -29.09
N ILE A 33 -44.74 43.05 -27.79
CA ILE A 33 -43.97 42.38 -26.74
C ILE A 33 -44.92 41.41 -26.03
N PRO A 34 -44.54 40.14 -25.81
CA PRO A 34 -45.34 39.20 -25.04
C PRO A 34 -45.66 39.71 -23.63
N GLU A 35 -46.82 39.34 -23.08
CA GLU A 35 -47.20 39.67 -21.68
C GLU A 35 -46.20 39.09 -20.66
N SER A 36 -45.55 37.98 -21.02
CA SER A 36 -44.45 37.40 -20.27
C SER A 36 -43.32 36.97 -21.18
N VAL A 37 -42.09 37.28 -20.79
CA VAL A 37 -40.85 36.87 -21.48
C VAL A 37 -40.04 35.92 -20.60
N LYS A 38 -39.16 35.13 -21.22
CA LYS A 38 -38.26 34.18 -20.53
C LYS A 38 -36.81 34.69 -20.58
N PRO A 39 -35.92 34.20 -19.70
CA PRO A 39 -34.48 34.46 -19.82
C PRO A 39 -33.97 34.16 -21.24
N GLY A 40 -33.13 35.04 -21.77
CA GLY A 40 -32.61 34.99 -23.13
C GLY A 40 -33.53 35.56 -24.22
N TYR A 41 -34.72 36.10 -23.88
CA TYR A 41 -35.53 36.84 -24.84
C TYR A 41 -34.78 38.09 -25.31
N LEU A 42 -34.63 38.25 -26.63
CA LEU A 42 -34.04 39.43 -27.26
C LEU A 42 -35.14 40.41 -27.64
N LEU A 43 -34.92 41.69 -27.36
CA LEU A 43 -35.84 42.74 -27.77
C LEU A 43 -35.82 42.89 -29.30
N PRO A 44 -36.96 43.21 -29.95
CA PRO A 44 -37.02 43.38 -31.39
C PRO A 44 -36.03 44.44 -31.89
N ILE A 45 -35.32 44.10 -32.97
CA ILE A 45 -34.51 45.03 -33.75
C ILE A 45 -35.27 45.47 -34.99
N SER A 46 -34.93 46.63 -35.55
CA SER A 46 -35.56 47.11 -36.78
C SER A 46 -35.16 46.24 -37.97
N GLU A 47 -36.15 45.77 -38.73
CA GLU A 47 -35.93 45.09 -40.03
C GLU A 47 -35.68 46.09 -41.17
N ASN A 48 -35.85 47.39 -40.91
CA ASN A 48 -35.64 48.46 -41.87
C ASN A 48 -34.31 49.17 -41.58
N ASN A 49 -33.37 49.13 -42.52
CA ASN A 49 -32.05 49.76 -42.38
C ASN A 49 -32.10 51.28 -42.13
N ASP A 50 -33.21 51.95 -42.45
CA ASP A 50 -33.39 53.39 -42.23
C ASP A 50 -34.03 53.74 -40.88
N THR A 51 -34.50 52.73 -40.12
CA THR A 51 -35.10 52.92 -38.79
C THR A 51 -34.19 52.30 -37.72
N VAL A 52 -33.88 53.05 -36.66
CA VAL A 52 -33.09 52.57 -35.51
C VAL A 52 -33.99 52.42 -34.30
N TYR A 53 -33.93 51.26 -33.62
CA TYR A 53 -34.62 51.02 -32.36
C TYR A 53 -33.62 51.05 -31.21
N THR A 54 -33.91 51.87 -30.20
CA THR A 54 -33.17 51.91 -28.94
C THR A 54 -34.12 51.54 -27.80
N TRP A 55 -33.68 50.65 -26.92
CA TRP A 55 -34.47 50.15 -25.80
C TRP A 55 -33.89 50.60 -24.47
N GLU A 56 -34.74 51.15 -23.61
CA GLU A 56 -34.47 51.36 -22.19
C GLU A 56 -35.28 50.34 -21.39
N VAL A 57 -34.60 49.57 -20.54
CA VAL A 57 -35.21 48.53 -19.69
C VAL A 57 -35.14 48.96 -18.23
N GLU A 58 -36.27 48.89 -17.54
CA GLU A 58 -36.37 49.16 -16.10
C GLU A 58 -36.95 47.92 -15.40
N PRO A 59 -36.23 47.32 -14.42
CA PRO A 59 -34.89 47.68 -13.96
C PRO A 59 -33.75 47.45 -14.97
N SER A 60 -32.74 48.33 -14.95
CA SER A 60 -31.64 48.32 -15.95
C SER A 60 -30.67 47.14 -15.85
N HIS A 61 -30.65 46.42 -14.73
CA HIS A 61 -29.78 45.26 -14.50
C HIS A 61 -30.34 43.95 -15.08
N LEU A 62 -31.48 43.98 -15.78
CA LEU A 62 -32.14 42.77 -16.27
C LEU A 62 -31.59 42.24 -17.60
N LEU A 63 -30.76 43.02 -18.31
CA LEU A 63 -30.16 42.61 -19.58
C LEU A 63 -28.71 42.17 -19.40
N GLY A 64 -28.33 41.10 -20.10
CA GLY A 64 -26.94 40.66 -20.25
C GLY A 64 -26.21 41.41 -21.37
N GLU A 65 -24.91 41.16 -21.49
CA GLU A 65 -24.06 41.79 -22.51
C GLU A 65 -24.48 41.42 -23.95
N ASP A 66 -25.17 40.29 -24.14
CA ASP A 66 -25.71 39.86 -25.42
C ASP A 66 -27.06 40.53 -25.78
N GLY A 67 -27.56 41.43 -24.92
CA GLY A 67 -28.83 42.14 -25.09
C GLY A 67 -30.06 41.31 -24.74
N GLY A 68 -29.89 40.08 -24.25
CA GLY A 68 -30.97 39.21 -23.79
C GLY A 68 -31.25 39.36 -22.29
N PHE A 69 -32.46 39.02 -21.86
CA PHE A 69 -32.80 39.03 -20.43
C PHE A 69 -32.00 37.99 -19.63
N LEU A 70 -31.49 38.38 -18.45
CA LEU A 70 -30.84 37.49 -17.48
C LEU A 70 -31.87 36.56 -16.80
N ALA A 71 -31.39 35.52 -16.14
CA ALA A 71 -32.22 34.63 -15.33
C ALA A 71 -32.31 35.09 -13.87
N PHE A 72 -33.45 34.86 -13.23
CA PHE A 72 -33.71 35.18 -11.84
C PHE A 72 -34.59 34.10 -11.18
N GLU A 73 -34.57 34.01 -9.85
CA GLU A 73 -35.34 33.01 -9.08
C GLU A 73 -36.83 33.36 -8.93
N THR A 74 -37.19 34.63 -9.11
CA THR A 74 -38.58 35.12 -9.00
C THR A 74 -38.98 35.86 -10.27
N ASP A 75 -40.30 35.95 -10.50
CA ASP A 75 -40.83 36.79 -11.58
C ASP A 75 -40.47 38.27 -11.33
N TYR A 76 -40.06 38.98 -12.37
CA TYR A 76 -39.77 40.41 -12.34
C TYR A 76 -40.71 41.18 -13.27
N PRO A 77 -41.40 42.22 -12.77
CA PRO A 77 -42.09 43.15 -13.65
C PRO A 77 -41.06 43.98 -14.42
N VAL A 78 -41.27 44.17 -15.71
CA VAL A 78 -40.35 44.88 -16.59
C VAL A 78 -41.10 45.96 -17.37
N THR A 79 -40.56 47.18 -17.33
CA THR A 79 -40.99 48.27 -18.20
C THR A 79 -39.96 48.46 -19.32
N LEU A 80 -40.43 48.45 -20.56
CA LEU A 80 -39.59 48.62 -21.75
C LEU A 80 -40.01 49.91 -22.45
N LYS A 81 -39.07 50.82 -22.68
CA LYS A 81 -39.31 52.01 -23.51
C LYS A 81 -38.54 51.84 -24.81
N LEU A 82 -39.28 51.77 -25.91
CA LEU A 82 -38.73 51.83 -27.26
C LEU A 82 -38.67 53.29 -27.70
N THR A 83 -37.51 53.70 -28.20
CA THR A 83 -37.31 54.90 -28.99
C THR A 83 -36.95 54.49 -30.42
N ALA A 84 -37.85 54.72 -31.37
CA ALA A 84 -37.65 54.44 -32.78
C ALA A 84 -37.38 55.73 -33.55
N THR A 85 -36.28 55.76 -34.32
CA THR A 85 -35.83 56.96 -35.04
C THR A 85 -35.66 56.69 -36.52
N LYS A 86 -36.27 57.51 -37.39
CA LYS A 86 -36.15 57.45 -38.85
C LYS A 86 -36.14 58.85 -39.46
N GLY A 87 -35.08 59.19 -40.19
CA GLY A 87 -34.97 60.49 -40.88
C GLY A 87 -35.15 61.72 -39.97
N GLY A 88 -34.66 61.65 -38.73
CA GLY A 88 -34.76 62.73 -37.74
C GLY A 88 -36.11 62.84 -37.00
N LYS A 89 -37.06 61.94 -37.26
CA LYS A 89 -38.31 61.81 -36.50
C LYS A 89 -38.19 60.69 -35.47
N GLU A 90 -38.75 60.92 -34.28
CA GLU A 90 -38.71 59.99 -33.16
C GLU A 90 -40.13 59.60 -32.74
N VAL A 91 -40.34 58.31 -32.49
CA VAL A 91 -41.57 57.77 -31.90
C VAL A 91 -41.21 56.93 -30.68
N ASN A 92 -41.86 57.20 -29.56
CA ASN A 92 -41.67 56.46 -28.32
C ASN A 92 -42.88 55.57 -28.02
N LYS A 93 -42.63 54.35 -27.54
CA LYS A 93 -43.69 53.43 -27.09
C LYS A 93 -43.22 52.67 -25.85
N THR A 94 -44.09 52.61 -24.84
CA THR A 94 -43.83 51.87 -23.61
C THR A 94 -44.59 50.56 -23.61
N PHE A 95 -43.91 49.50 -23.19
CA PHE A 95 -44.47 48.18 -22.98
C PHE A 95 -44.24 47.77 -21.52
N THR A 96 -45.16 46.95 -21.03
CA THR A 96 -45.02 46.28 -19.73
C THR A 96 -45.08 44.78 -19.98
N THR A 97 -44.16 44.05 -19.39
CA THR A 97 -44.10 42.59 -19.47
C THR A 97 -43.64 42.03 -18.11
N THR A 98 -43.73 40.73 -17.93
CA THR A 98 -43.14 40.02 -16.79
C THR A 98 -42.03 39.12 -17.28
N LEU A 99 -40.80 39.34 -16.81
CA LEU A 99 -39.73 38.36 -16.95
C LEU A 99 -40.00 37.22 -15.98
N LYS A 100 -40.27 36.03 -16.51
CA LYS A 100 -40.55 34.85 -15.70
C LYS A 100 -39.30 34.32 -15.01
N ALA A 101 -39.47 33.87 -13.77
CA ALA A 101 -38.48 33.10 -13.05
C ALA A 101 -37.97 31.92 -13.90
N VAL A 102 -36.69 31.57 -13.70
CA VAL A 102 -36.15 30.37 -14.32
C VAL A 102 -36.83 29.12 -13.76
N ASP A 103 -37.10 28.15 -14.63
CA ASP A 103 -37.57 26.84 -14.23
C ASP A 103 -36.39 26.05 -13.64
N GLU A 104 -36.43 25.72 -12.34
CA GLU A 104 -35.36 25.00 -11.64
C GLU A 104 -35.00 23.65 -12.29
N SER A 105 -35.91 23.06 -13.07
CA SER A 105 -35.64 21.81 -13.79
C SER A 105 -34.47 21.93 -14.77
N ILE A 106 -34.11 23.13 -15.24
CA ILE A 106 -32.93 23.35 -16.08
C ILE A 106 -31.63 23.04 -15.32
N PHE A 107 -31.54 23.43 -14.05
CA PHE A 107 -30.37 23.18 -13.21
C PHE A 107 -30.31 21.72 -12.75
N ILE A 108 -31.46 21.10 -12.47
CA ILE A 108 -31.53 19.67 -12.14
C ILE A 108 -31.04 18.83 -13.33
N GLN A 109 -31.54 19.11 -14.54
CA GLN A 109 -31.11 18.41 -15.76
C GLN A 109 -29.65 18.67 -16.10
N ALA A 110 -29.16 19.90 -15.91
CA ALA A 110 -27.75 20.22 -16.08
C ALA A 110 -26.89 19.48 -15.05
N TRP A 111 -27.32 19.39 -13.79
CA TRP A 111 -26.61 18.63 -12.77
C TRP A 111 -26.56 17.14 -13.11
N ASP A 112 -27.65 16.55 -13.58
CA ASP A 112 -27.66 15.15 -14.04
C ASP A 112 -26.75 14.90 -15.25
N TYR A 113 -26.52 15.93 -16.07
CA TYR A 113 -25.56 15.87 -17.17
C TYR A 113 -24.09 15.95 -16.68
N PHE A 114 -23.77 16.84 -15.74
CA PHE A 114 -22.38 17.03 -15.27
C PHE A 114 -21.94 16.01 -14.22
N ARG A 115 -22.79 15.69 -13.23
CA ARG A 115 -22.48 14.85 -12.06
C ARG A 115 -21.81 13.51 -12.38
N PRO A 116 -22.21 12.75 -13.41
CA PRO A 116 -21.60 11.45 -13.72
C PRO A 116 -20.13 11.55 -14.15
N ASN A 117 -19.67 12.72 -14.61
CA ASN A 117 -18.29 12.93 -15.05
C ASN A 117 -17.30 13.19 -13.90
N ILE A 118 -17.81 13.27 -12.67
CA ILE A 118 -16.99 13.37 -11.46
C ILE A 118 -17.09 12.01 -10.77
N ASN A 119 -16.06 11.17 -10.82
CA ASN A 119 -16.12 9.89 -10.11
C ASN A 119 -16.05 10.10 -8.58
N SER A 120 -16.73 9.27 -7.80
CA SER A 120 -16.62 9.30 -6.33
C SER A 120 -15.24 8.83 -5.86
N THR A 121 -14.57 7.99 -6.66
CA THR A 121 -13.23 7.48 -6.39
C THR A 121 -12.29 7.95 -7.48
N ILE A 122 -11.23 8.65 -7.09
CA ILE A 122 -10.27 9.30 -7.98
C ILE A 122 -8.90 8.64 -7.79
N THR A 123 -8.31 8.17 -8.87
CA THR A 123 -7.00 7.51 -8.85
C THR A 123 -5.95 8.22 -9.70
N ARG A 124 -6.36 9.25 -10.46
CA ARG A 124 -5.57 10.00 -11.44
C ARG A 124 -6.23 11.36 -11.71
N ASP A 125 -5.54 12.24 -12.40
CA ASP A 125 -6.07 13.54 -12.85
C ASP A 125 -7.44 13.43 -13.52
N ILE A 126 -8.29 14.41 -13.25
CA ILE A 126 -9.66 14.51 -13.74
C ILE A 126 -9.71 15.52 -14.86
N SER A 127 -10.36 15.19 -15.97
CA SER A 127 -10.74 16.18 -16.98
C SER A 127 -12.18 16.61 -16.73
N PHE A 128 -12.36 17.75 -16.06
CA PHE A 128 -13.70 18.27 -15.78
C PHE A 128 -14.44 18.67 -17.07
N LEU A 129 -15.71 18.28 -17.18
CA LEU A 129 -16.52 18.54 -18.37
C LEU A 129 -16.90 20.03 -18.46
N GLN A 130 -16.45 20.71 -19.51
CA GLN A 130 -16.72 22.13 -19.72
C GLN A 130 -17.83 22.42 -20.75
N THR A 131 -18.36 21.40 -21.42
CA THR A 131 -19.37 21.58 -22.47
C THR A 131 -20.70 22.05 -21.88
N PRO A 132 -21.25 23.22 -22.28
CA PRO A 132 -22.50 23.72 -21.71
C PRO A 132 -23.70 22.82 -22.00
N TYR A 133 -24.61 22.68 -21.03
CA TYR A 133 -25.88 21.96 -21.20
C TYR A 133 -27.01 22.95 -21.43
N ARG A 134 -27.56 23.02 -22.66
CA ARG A 134 -28.69 23.91 -23.01
C ARG A 134 -28.47 25.37 -22.56
N GLY A 135 -27.23 25.87 -22.68
CA GLY A 135 -26.83 27.22 -22.27
C GLY A 135 -26.52 27.39 -20.78
N VAL A 136 -26.53 26.29 -20.00
CA VAL A 136 -26.00 26.25 -18.63
C VAL A 136 -24.51 25.91 -18.71
N GLU A 137 -23.68 26.84 -18.26
CA GLU A 137 -22.24 26.67 -18.09
C GLU A 137 -21.94 26.10 -16.69
N ILE A 138 -20.73 25.58 -16.49
CA ILE A 138 -20.29 25.07 -15.20
C ILE A 138 -18.93 25.65 -14.83
N ARG A 139 -18.75 25.96 -13.55
CA ARG A 139 -17.46 26.26 -12.95
C ARG A 139 -17.22 25.32 -11.77
N TYR A 140 -16.03 24.74 -11.72
CA TYR A 140 -15.61 23.84 -10.66
C TYR A 140 -14.73 24.56 -9.66
N GLU A 141 -14.90 24.26 -8.39
CA GLU A 141 -14.04 24.74 -7.31
C GLU A 141 -13.81 23.61 -6.32
N SER A 142 -12.54 23.28 -6.08
CA SER A 142 -12.17 22.33 -5.04
C SER A 142 -12.12 23.04 -3.69
N THR A 143 -12.69 22.42 -2.65
CA THR A 143 -12.54 22.91 -1.27
C THR A 143 -11.13 22.72 -0.73
N ASN A 144 -10.30 21.89 -1.38
CA ASN A 144 -8.89 21.72 -1.03
C ASN A 144 -8.02 21.51 -2.28
N PRO A 145 -7.44 22.59 -2.84
CA PRO A 145 -6.55 22.54 -4.00
C PRO A 145 -5.28 21.71 -3.81
N ASP A 146 -4.86 21.42 -2.57
CA ASP A 146 -3.69 20.56 -2.31
C ASP A 146 -3.98 19.08 -2.57
N ILE A 147 -5.27 18.69 -2.64
CA ILE A 147 -5.71 17.32 -2.96
C ILE A 147 -6.09 17.24 -4.44
N ILE A 148 -7.00 18.11 -4.87
CA ILE A 148 -7.43 18.23 -6.27
C ILE A 148 -7.53 19.72 -6.59
N THR A 149 -6.86 20.19 -7.62
CA THR A 149 -6.99 21.57 -8.08
C THR A 149 -8.31 21.79 -8.84
N SER A 150 -8.78 23.03 -8.98
CA SER A 150 -10.03 23.33 -9.70
C SER A 150 -9.98 23.01 -11.21
N ASP A 151 -8.80 22.78 -11.78
CA ASP A 151 -8.59 22.25 -13.14
C ASP A 151 -8.43 20.71 -13.20
N GLY A 152 -8.48 20.04 -12.05
CA GLY A 152 -8.56 18.58 -11.95
C GLY A 152 -7.24 17.84 -11.77
N LYS A 153 -6.13 18.52 -11.46
CA LYS A 153 -4.87 17.86 -11.11
C LYS A 153 -4.95 17.25 -9.72
N VAL A 154 -4.48 16.03 -9.57
CA VAL A 154 -4.61 15.24 -8.34
C VAL A 154 -3.25 15.04 -7.69
N THR A 155 -3.16 15.37 -6.41
CA THR A 155 -2.01 15.07 -5.56
C THR A 155 -2.35 13.88 -4.66
N LYS A 156 -1.76 12.72 -4.96
CA LYS A 156 -1.95 11.51 -4.13
C LYS A 156 -1.05 11.54 -2.90
N ARG A 157 -1.48 10.86 -1.83
CA ARG A 157 -0.70 10.62 -0.61
C ARG A 157 -0.64 9.12 -0.27
N THR A 158 0.04 8.77 0.83
CA THR A 158 0.13 7.41 1.36
C THR A 158 -1.15 6.96 2.09
N TYR A 159 -2.13 7.85 2.25
CA TYR A 159 -3.44 7.60 2.83
C TYR A 159 -4.55 8.17 1.93
N ASP A 160 -5.77 7.65 2.06
CA ASP A 160 -6.93 8.12 1.32
C ASP A 160 -7.32 9.53 1.78
N GLN A 161 -7.72 10.38 0.84
CA GLN A 161 -8.06 11.77 1.10
C GLN A 161 -9.44 12.07 0.54
N THR A 162 -10.27 12.78 1.30
CA THR A 162 -11.60 13.21 0.86
C THR A 162 -11.62 14.72 0.63
N VAL A 163 -12.23 15.14 -0.47
CA VAL A 163 -12.42 16.56 -0.83
C VAL A 163 -13.79 16.77 -1.46
N THR A 164 -14.37 17.96 -1.31
CA THR A 164 -15.62 18.32 -1.98
C THR A 164 -15.32 19.18 -3.20
N ILE A 165 -15.96 18.86 -4.32
CA ILE A 165 -15.96 19.68 -5.53
C ILE A 165 -17.28 20.45 -5.58
N ASN A 166 -17.20 21.77 -5.43
CA ASN A 166 -18.31 22.68 -5.64
C ASN A 166 -18.46 22.92 -7.16
N CYS A 167 -19.67 22.73 -7.65
CA CYS A 167 -20.06 22.84 -9.05
C CYS A 167 -21.07 23.98 -9.17
N TYR A 168 -20.63 25.13 -9.69
CA TYR A 168 -21.47 26.30 -9.91
C TYR A 168 -22.05 26.24 -11.32
N LEU A 169 -23.34 25.96 -11.42
CA LEU A 169 -24.08 25.96 -12.67
C LEU A 169 -24.57 27.38 -12.96
N ILE A 170 -24.20 27.92 -14.11
CA ILE A 170 -24.45 29.32 -14.47
C ILE A 170 -25.36 29.35 -15.69
N TYR A 171 -26.57 29.89 -15.53
CA TYR A 171 -27.52 30.08 -16.61
C TYR A 171 -27.89 31.55 -16.70
N ARG A 172 -27.50 32.22 -17.79
CA ARG A 172 -27.87 33.62 -18.05
C ARG A 172 -27.62 34.53 -16.83
N GLY A 173 -26.45 34.39 -16.20
CA GLY A 173 -26.02 35.18 -15.03
C GLY A 173 -26.51 34.67 -13.67
N LEU A 174 -27.48 33.75 -13.61
CA LEU A 174 -27.90 33.13 -12.35
C LEU A 174 -27.04 31.91 -12.03
N GLU A 175 -26.50 31.86 -10.82
CA GLU A 175 -25.64 30.77 -10.35
C GLU A 175 -26.38 29.87 -9.35
N LYS A 176 -26.28 28.55 -9.54
CA LYS A 176 -26.76 27.52 -8.59
C LYS A 176 -25.63 26.56 -8.26
N MET A 177 -25.32 26.40 -6.98
CA MET A 177 -24.25 25.51 -6.53
C MET A 177 -24.78 24.10 -6.19
N TYR A 178 -24.07 23.10 -6.69
CA TYR A 178 -24.16 21.69 -6.28
C TYR A 178 -22.80 21.26 -5.74
N SER A 179 -22.77 20.26 -4.87
CA SER A 179 -21.52 19.71 -4.34
C SER A 179 -21.43 18.21 -4.57
N LYS A 180 -20.20 17.73 -4.71
CA LYS A 180 -19.90 16.30 -4.75
C LYS A 180 -18.65 16.01 -3.96
N GLU A 181 -18.79 15.16 -2.95
CA GLU A 181 -17.67 14.59 -2.23
C GLU A 181 -16.99 13.52 -3.10
N VAL A 182 -15.67 13.55 -3.14
CA VAL A 182 -14.83 12.58 -3.84
C VAL A 182 -13.68 12.14 -2.94
N THR A 183 -13.27 10.89 -3.10
CA THR A 183 -12.12 10.30 -2.41
C THR A 183 -10.99 10.07 -3.41
N VAL A 184 -9.86 10.74 -3.20
CA VAL A 184 -8.59 10.40 -3.83
C VAL A 184 -7.99 9.23 -3.08
N THR A 185 -7.78 8.11 -3.78
CA THR A 185 -7.19 6.93 -3.15
C THR A 185 -5.71 7.16 -2.86
N ARG A 186 -5.16 6.47 -1.86
CA ARG A 186 -3.73 6.41 -1.64
C ARG A 186 -2.99 5.84 -2.85
N TYR A 187 -1.67 6.02 -2.91
CA TYR A 187 -0.86 5.26 -3.86
C TYR A 187 -1.08 3.75 -3.67
N SER A 188 -1.16 3.01 -4.77
CA SER A 188 -1.10 1.56 -4.70
C SER A 188 0.28 1.13 -4.23
N ASP A 189 0.36 -0.05 -3.60
CA ASP A 189 1.61 -0.61 -3.10
C ASP A 189 2.68 -0.66 -4.21
N SER A 190 2.32 -1.10 -5.42
CA SER A 190 3.23 -1.12 -6.58
C SER A 190 3.68 0.27 -7.04
N ALA A 191 2.83 1.30 -6.90
CA ALA A 191 3.22 2.67 -7.23
C ALA A 191 4.25 3.20 -6.22
N LEU A 192 4.08 2.89 -4.94
CA LEU A 192 5.04 3.23 -3.89
C LEU A 192 6.37 2.51 -4.10
N VAL A 193 6.34 1.20 -4.41
CA VAL A 193 7.55 0.45 -4.76
C VAL A 193 8.28 1.10 -5.95
N ASN A 194 7.58 1.54 -6.99
CA ASN A 194 8.21 2.24 -8.13
C ASN A 194 8.85 3.58 -7.74
N LEU A 195 8.19 4.39 -6.91
CA LEU A 195 8.75 5.64 -6.41
C LEU A 195 10.04 5.39 -5.60
N ILE A 196 10.01 4.39 -4.70
CA ILE A 196 11.17 4.02 -3.89
C ILE A 196 12.30 3.44 -4.79
N LYS A 197 11.95 2.61 -5.77
CA LYS A 197 12.89 2.03 -6.75
C LYS A 197 13.65 3.10 -7.54
N GLU A 198 13.02 4.21 -7.90
CA GLU A 198 13.68 5.32 -8.59
C GLU A 198 14.64 6.08 -7.65
N TRP A 199 14.31 6.15 -6.35
CA TRP A 199 15.10 6.83 -5.34
C TRP A 199 16.33 6.04 -4.88
N VAL A 200 16.20 4.73 -4.64
CA VAL A 200 17.26 3.88 -4.04
C VAL A 200 18.63 3.99 -4.73
N PRO A 201 18.77 4.00 -6.07
CA PRO A 201 20.06 4.18 -6.74
C PRO A 201 20.80 5.46 -6.33
N THR A 202 20.08 6.56 -6.09
CA THR A 202 20.68 7.83 -5.65
C THR A 202 21.32 7.71 -4.27
N GLN A 203 20.75 6.85 -3.41
CA GLN A 203 21.22 6.62 -2.06
C GLN A 203 22.44 5.69 -2.05
N VAL A 204 22.48 4.70 -2.94
CA VAL A 204 23.68 3.87 -3.15
C VAL A 204 24.84 4.73 -3.63
N GLU A 205 24.60 5.68 -4.54
CA GLU A 205 25.65 6.57 -5.03
C GLU A 205 26.12 7.55 -3.95
N ALA A 206 25.21 8.16 -3.19
CA ALA A 206 25.55 8.99 -2.03
C ALA A 206 26.38 8.20 -0.99
N PHE A 207 26.02 6.94 -0.76
CA PHE A 207 26.78 6.04 0.13
C PHE A 207 28.18 5.73 -0.42
N LYS A 208 28.31 5.47 -1.73
CA LYS A 208 29.60 5.28 -2.40
C LYS A 208 30.51 6.49 -2.27
N ASN A 209 29.93 7.69 -2.37
CA ASN A 209 30.64 8.96 -2.26
C ASN A 209 30.94 9.38 -0.82
N GLY A 210 30.45 8.63 0.18
CA GLY A 210 30.61 8.96 1.61
C GLY A 210 29.75 10.13 2.08
N GLU A 211 28.73 10.53 1.32
CA GLU A 211 27.77 11.58 1.68
C GLU A 211 26.82 11.13 2.79
N ILE A 212 26.53 9.83 2.84
CA ILE A 212 25.77 9.17 3.90
C ILE A 212 26.58 8.04 4.53
N ALA A 213 26.46 7.87 5.85
CA ALA A 213 27.19 6.85 6.61
C ALA A 213 26.53 5.47 6.57
N SER A 214 25.22 5.41 6.30
CA SER A 214 24.43 4.19 6.20
C SER A 214 23.40 4.31 5.08
N LEU A 215 23.03 3.17 4.52
CA LEU A 215 21.97 3.06 3.53
C LEU A 215 20.60 3.20 4.20
N PRO A 216 19.62 3.83 3.55
CA PRO A 216 18.30 4.04 4.15
C PRO A 216 17.50 2.74 4.23
N VAL A 217 16.82 2.51 5.36
CA VAL A 217 15.94 1.34 5.56
C VAL A 217 14.45 1.63 5.33
N THR A 218 14.11 2.89 5.05
CA THR A 218 12.76 3.37 4.70
C THR A 218 12.88 4.62 3.83
N HIS A 219 11.90 4.88 2.97
CA HIS A 219 11.81 6.16 2.29
C HIS A 219 11.24 7.23 3.25
N PRO A 220 11.81 8.45 3.32
CA PRO A 220 11.37 9.47 4.28
C PRO A 220 9.94 9.98 4.03
N GLU A 221 9.54 10.15 2.76
CA GLU A 221 8.19 10.62 2.40
C GLU A 221 7.17 9.48 2.28
N PHE A 222 7.52 8.43 1.53
CA PHE A 222 6.58 7.36 1.17
C PHE A 222 6.57 6.19 2.16
N GLY A 223 7.50 6.15 3.11
CA GLY A 223 7.67 4.99 4.00
C GLY A 223 8.19 3.79 3.23
N GLY A 224 7.55 2.64 3.45
CA GLY A 224 8.01 1.37 2.88
C GLY A 224 9.30 0.89 3.52
N ARG A 225 9.65 -0.35 3.27
CA ARG A 225 10.80 -0.97 3.90
C ARG A 225 11.86 -1.30 2.87
N ILE A 226 13.11 -0.97 3.17
CA ILE A 226 14.26 -1.29 2.34
C ILE A 226 15.18 -2.18 3.16
N ARG A 227 15.31 -3.43 2.73
CA ARG A 227 16.30 -4.35 3.30
C ARG A 227 17.52 -4.37 2.41
N TRP A 228 18.67 -4.31 3.05
CA TRP A 228 19.97 -4.42 2.39
C TRP A 228 20.63 -5.72 2.78
N LEU A 229 21.17 -6.44 1.79
CA LEU A 229 21.93 -7.68 2.02
C LEU A 229 23.11 -7.78 1.05
N SER A 230 24.07 -8.63 1.41
CA SER A 230 25.24 -8.95 0.60
C SER A 230 25.26 -10.45 0.31
N PRO A 231 25.03 -10.88 -0.94
CA PRO A 231 24.89 -12.30 -1.27
C PRO A 231 26.23 -13.07 -1.31
N ASN A 232 27.36 -12.39 -1.17
CA ASN A 232 28.70 -12.97 -1.22
C ASN A 232 29.41 -13.15 0.13
N ASN A 233 28.74 -12.95 1.28
CA ASN A 233 29.36 -13.00 2.62
C ASN A 233 30.58 -12.06 2.79
N ASP A 234 30.73 -11.09 1.90
CA ASP A 234 31.88 -10.22 1.88
C ASP A 234 31.71 -9.07 2.86
N CYS A 235 30.48 -8.58 3.05
CA CYS A 235 30.14 -7.60 4.06
C CYS A 235 28.88 -8.03 4.81
N LEU A 236 28.82 -7.65 6.08
CA LEU A 236 27.60 -7.78 6.88
C LEU A 236 26.81 -6.48 6.74
N ILE A 237 25.49 -6.57 6.72
CA ILE A 237 24.64 -5.38 6.65
C ILE A 237 23.66 -5.39 7.82
N VAL A 238 23.79 -4.37 8.67
CA VAL A 238 22.98 -4.17 9.87
C VAL A 238 22.18 -2.89 9.71
N GLU A 239 20.87 -2.97 9.54
CA GLU A 239 20.00 -1.78 9.50
C GLU A 239 20.53 -0.66 8.57
N GLY A 240 21.07 -1.04 7.41
CA GLY A 240 21.66 -0.13 6.43
C GLY A 240 23.14 0.21 6.64
N HIS A 241 23.72 -0.11 7.80
CA HIS A 241 25.16 -0.06 8.03
C HIS A 241 25.84 -1.22 7.31
N VAL A 242 26.66 -0.90 6.32
CA VAL A 242 27.50 -1.89 5.64
C VAL A 242 28.80 -2.01 6.44
N LEU A 243 29.02 -3.18 7.02
CA LEU A 243 30.18 -3.52 7.84
C LEU A 243 31.27 -4.04 6.90
N LYS A 244 32.33 -3.24 6.77
CA LYS A 244 33.35 -3.38 5.74
C LYS A 244 34.56 -4.13 6.31
N LYS A 245 35.12 -5.06 5.55
CA LYS A 245 36.41 -5.67 5.92
C LYS A 245 37.54 -4.66 5.73
N ALA A 246 38.63 -4.83 6.49
CA ALA A 246 39.78 -3.93 6.47
C ALA A 246 40.49 -3.87 5.09
N ALA A 247 40.42 -4.96 4.32
CA ALA A 247 40.96 -5.00 2.96
C ALA A 247 39.90 -4.53 1.94
N PRO A 248 40.29 -3.74 0.91
CA PRO A 248 39.40 -3.43 -0.20
C PRO A 248 38.89 -4.72 -0.86
N GLN A 249 37.60 -4.74 -1.17
CA GLN A 249 36.97 -5.91 -1.78
C GLN A 249 35.87 -5.49 -2.74
N ASN A 250 35.61 -6.34 -3.72
CA ASN A 250 34.47 -6.21 -4.60
C ASN A 250 33.30 -6.98 -4.00
N PHE A 251 32.11 -6.40 -3.97
CA PHE A 251 30.92 -7.15 -3.60
C PHE A 251 29.65 -6.65 -4.29
N TYR A 252 28.56 -7.38 -4.09
CA TYR A 252 27.24 -6.99 -4.55
C TYR A 252 26.39 -6.52 -3.37
N LEU A 253 25.83 -5.34 -3.49
CA LEU A 253 24.81 -4.84 -2.57
C LEU A 253 23.45 -5.12 -3.18
N VAL A 254 22.59 -5.82 -2.46
CA VAL A 254 21.21 -6.11 -2.91
C VAL A 254 20.25 -5.31 -2.05
N SER A 255 19.35 -4.56 -2.69
CA SER A 255 18.22 -3.93 -2.02
C SER A 255 16.95 -4.71 -2.31
N ASP A 256 16.23 -5.11 -1.28
CA ASP A 256 14.85 -5.55 -1.40
C ASP A 256 13.94 -4.44 -0.87
N ILE A 257 13.09 -3.91 -1.74
CA ILE A 257 12.12 -2.86 -1.44
C ILE A 257 10.77 -3.53 -1.22
N PHE A 258 10.08 -3.18 -0.15
CA PHE A 258 8.78 -3.75 0.22
C PHE A 258 7.76 -2.66 0.52
N PHE A 259 6.56 -2.81 -0.03
CA PHE A 259 5.40 -2.06 0.39
C PHE A 259 4.16 -2.96 0.33
N GLY A 260 3.49 -3.18 1.47
CA GLY A 260 2.39 -4.14 1.55
C GLY A 260 2.81 -5.51 0.99
N SER A 261 2.05 -6.04 0.02
CA SER A 261 2.37 -7.32 -0.62
C SER A 261 3.33 -7.23 -1.82
N ASP A 262 3.68 -6.02 -2.26
CA ASP A 262 4.56 -5.83 -3.41
C ASP A 262 6.02 -5.68 -2.97
N ASP A 263 6.92 -6.27 -3.75
CA ASP A 263 8.36 -6.18 -3.54
C ASP A 263 9.15 -5.97 -4.85
N PHE A 264 10.35 -5.42 -4.72
CA PHE A 264 11.28 -5.27 -5.84
C PHE A 264 12.73 -5.42 -5.38
N ARG A 265 13.48 -6.27 -6.09
CA ARG A 265 14.92 -6.50 -5.85
C ARG A 265 15.79 -5.73 -6.84
N MET A 266 16.84 -5.10 -6.32
CA MET A 266 17.89 -4.45 -7.11
C MET A 266 19.25 -4.95 -6.65
N THR A 267 20.22 -5.01 -7.57
CA THR A 267 21.59 -5.42 -7.30
C THR A 267 22.54 -4.34 -7.80
N PHE A 268 23.49 -3.95 -6.94
CA PHE A 268 24.46 -2.90 -7.19
C PHE A 268 25.87 -3.44 -7.02
N PRO A 269 26.73 -3.40 -8.05
CA PRO A 269 28.13 -3.74 -7.88
C PRO A 269 28.86 -2.65 -7.08
N MET A 270 29.67 -3.09 -6.13
CA MET A 270 30.51 -2.29 -5.26
C MET A 270 31.97 -2.66 -5.55
N GLU A 271 32.65 -1.87 -6.37
CA GLU A 271 34.03 -2.13 -6.79
C GLU A 271 35.04 -1.40 -5.90
N ASN A 272 36.13 -2.09 -5.52
CA ASN A 272 37.19 -1.60 -4.65
C ASN A 272 36.66 -0.89 -3.41
N PHE A 273 35.52 -1.36 -2.89
CA PHE A 273 34.82 -0.64 -1.85
C PHE A 273 35.59 -0.79 -0.55
N THR A 274 36.10 0.34 -0.05
CA THR A 274 36.84 0.41 1.20
C THR A 274 35.90 0.79 2.34
N GLY A 275 36.21 0.33 3.53
CA GLY A 275 36.11 1.21 4.67
C GLY A 275 36.58 0.61 5.96
N GLY A 276 36.98 1.51 6.85
CA GLY A 276 37.65 1.24 8.10
C GLY A 276 36.72 1.33 9.30
N SER A 277 35.51 0.79 9.19
CA SER A 277 34.70 0.56 10.38
C SER A 277 35.38 -0.52 11.21
N THR A 278 35.73 -0.19 12.44
CA THR A 278 36.27 -1.14 13.40
C THR A 278 35.17 -2.06 13.91
N ASP A 279 35.52 -3.27 14.34
CA ASP A 279 34.58 -4.19 15.01
C ASP A 279 33.83 -3.51 16.17
N ALA A 280 34.46 -2.57 16.87
CA ALA A 280 33.83 -1.81 17.95
C ALA A 280 32.71 -0.87 17.44
N GLU A 281 32.96 -0.10 16.37
CA GLU A 281 31.94 0.80 15.79
C GLU A 281 30.74 0.01 15.25
N ILE A 282 31.01 -1.18 14.71
CA ILE A 282 30.00 -2.11 14.22
C ILE A 282 29.12 -2.59 15.39
N LEU A 283 29.75 -3.06 16.47
CA LEU A 283 29.04 -3.54 17.66
C LEU A 283 28.26 -2.42 18.35
N ASP A 284 28.81 -1.21 18.43
CA ASP A 284 28.16 -0.04 19.03
C ASP A 284 26.88 0.37 18.26
N ALA A 285 26.86 0.20 16.94
CA ALA A 285 25.67 0.46 16.13
C ALA A 285 24.63 -0.67 16.26
N TRP A 286 25.06 -1.93 16.30
CA TRP A 286 24.17 -3.08 16.23
C TRP A 286 23.58 -3.52 17.58
N LEU A 287 24.39 -3.62 18.63
CA LEU A 287 23.97 -4.16 19.94
C LEU A 287 22.77 -3.40 20.55
N PRO A 288 22.67 -2.06 20.45
CA PRO A 288 21.49 -1.34 20.92
C PRO A 288 20.17 -1.78 20.28
N THR A 289 20.21 -2.31 19.05
CA THR A 289 19.03 -2.75 18.29
C THR A 289 18.47 -4.09 18.79
N LEU A 290 19.23 -4.82 19.62
CA LEU A 290 18.82 -6.10 20.18
C LEU A 290 17.93 -5.95 21.43
N LEU A 291 17.80 -4.74 21.98
CA LEU A 291 17.07 -4.47 23.22
C LEU A 291 15.62 -4.08 22.91
N PRO A 292 14.63 -4.99 23.08
CA PRO A 292 13.23 -4.68 22.81
C PRO A 292 12.64 -3.74 23.86
N THR A 293 11.71 -2.89 23.43
CA THR A 293 10.87 -2.06 24.32
C THR A 293 9.52 -2.71 24.62
N LYS A 294 9.09 -3.66 23.78
CA LYS A 294 7.87 -4.45 23.90
C LYS A 294 8.08 -5.83 23.27
N ILE A 295 7.41 -6.83 23.81
CA ILE A 295 7.30 -8.17 23.23
C ILE A 295 5.82 -8.55 23.10
N LEU A 296 5.47 -9.30 22.06
CA LEU A 296 4.10 -9.73 21.80
C LEU A 296 4.09 -11.24 21.57
N GLY A 297 3.08 -11.90 22.13
CA GLY A 297 2.80 -13.29 21.84
C GLY A 297 1.77 -13.40 20.72
N SER A 298 1.46 -14.63 20.35
CA SER A 298 0.34 -14.93 19.47
C SER A 298 -0.44 -16.14 19.96
N LYS A 299 -1.75 -16.10 19.72
CA LYS A 299 -2.64 -17.25 19.88
C LYS A 299 -3.17 -17.67 18.52
N ASN A 300 -2.95 -18.93 18.18
CA ASN A 300 -3.39 -19.53 16.93
C ASN A 300 -4.91 -19.81 16.98
N HIS A 301 -5.64 -19.33 15.97
CA HIS A 301 -7.08 -19.60 15.81
C HIS A 301 -7.32 -20.39 14.54
N LEU A 302 -7.96 -21.54 14.68
CA LEU A 302 -8.13 -22.51 13.60
C LEU A 302 -9.50 -22.36 12.92
N GLN A 303 -9.58 -22.85 11.69
CA GLN A 303 -10.83 -22.98 10.95
C GLN A 303 -10.90 -24.31 10.20
N GLN A 304 -12.08 -24.92 10.22
CA GLN A 304 -12.38 -26.07 9.38
C GLN A 304 -12.55 -25.62 7.93
N GLU A 305 -11.78 -26.22 7.02
CA GLU A 305 -11.82 -26.02 5.57
C GLU A 305 -12.09 -27.37 4.88
N GLY A 306 -13.37 -27.71 4.72
CA GLY A 306 -13.77 -29.03 4.24
C GLY A 306 -13.38 -30.12 5.25
N GLU A 307 -12.55 -31.07 4.82
CA GLU A 307 -12.02 -32.14 5.69
C GLU A 307 -10.74 -31.72 6.45
N TRP A 308 -10.18 -30.54 6.16
CA TRP A 308 -8.91 -30.08 6.72
C TRP A 308 -9.12 -29.03 7.82
N LEU A 309 -8.17 -28.98 8.74
CA LEU A 309 -8.07 -27.93 9.75
C LEU A 309 -6.92 -27.00 9.36
N ALA A 310 -7.18 -25.70 9.28
CA ALA A 310 -6.20 -24.71 8.89
C ALA A 310 -5.99 -23.67 9.99
N LEU A 311 -4.75 -23.18 10.16
CA LEU A 311 -4.48 -21.97 10.91
C LEU A 311 -5.08 -20.78 10.15
N LYS A 312 -6.14 -20.17 10.68
CA LYS A 312 -6.88 -19.08 10.01
C LYS A 312 -6.21 -17.73 10.26
N TYR A 313 -6.10 -17.35 11.52
CA TYR A 313 -5.54 -16.08 11.98
C TYR A 313 -4.84 -16.26 13.33
N GLN A 314 -3.99 -15.30 13.65
CA GLN A 314 -3.39 -15.15 14.98
C GLN A 314 -3.95 -13.91 15.65
N GLU A 315 -4.34 -14.09 16.90
CA GLU A 315 -4.59 -12.99 17.80
C GLU A 315 -3.25 -12.59 18.44
N ARG A 316 -2.85 -11.32 18.29
CA ARG A 316 -1.70 -10.79 19.04
C ARG A 316 -2.08 -10.71 20.52
N THR A 317 -1.19 -11.13 21.39
CA THR A 317 -1.43 -11.19 22.84
C THR A 317 -0.29 -10.52 23.60
N ASN A 318 -0.57 -10.06 24.83
CA ASN A 318 0.45 -9.63 25.78
C ASN A 318 0.93 -10.77 26.70
N VAL A 319 0.67 -12.02 26.31
CA VAL A 319 1.04 -13.24 27.04
C VAL A 319 1.71 -14.16 26.04
N GLY A 320 2.78 -14.83 26.46
CA GLY A 320 3.59 -15.65 25.56
C GLY A 320 4.44 -14.82 24.61
N GLY A 321 4.63 -13.52 24.86
CA GLY A 321 5.54 -12.70 24.09
C GLY A 321 6.98 -13.12 24.28
N VAL A 322 7.74 -13.06 23.18
CA VAL A 322 9.06 -13.66 23.10
C VAL A 322 10.14 -12.62 23.38
N PHE A 323 10.83 -12.79 24.50
CA PHE A 323 12.13 -12.17 24.72
C PHE A 323 13.21 -13.11 24.19
N ASN A 324 13.71 -12.82 22.98
CA ASN A 324 14.79 -13.57 22.35
C ASN A 324 16.16 -13.05 22.82
N ARG A 325 16.87 -13.84 23.62
CA ARG A 325 18.23 -13.53 24.06
C ARG A 325 19.21 -13.97 22.98
N ILE A 326 19.59 -13.02 22.14
CA ILE A 326 20.55 -13.24 21.04
C ILE A 326 21.97 -13.24 21.62
N ASP A 327 22.72 -14.30 21.34
CA ASP A 327 24.07 -14.53 21.86
C ASP A 327 25.07 -15.10 20.84
N GLY A 328 24.60 -15.48 19.65
CA GLY A 328 25.43 -16.05 18.58
C GLY A 328 25.83 -17.52 18.80
N GLN A 329 25.22 -18.22 19.77
CA GLN A 329 25.51 -19.63 20.02
C GLN A 329 24.79 -20.55 19.02
N ILE A 330 25.34 -21.75 18.84
CA ILE A 330 24.68 -22.82 18.07
C ILE A 330 23.44 -23.26 18.87
N PRO A 331 22.25 -23.35 18.26
CA PRO A 331 21.06 -23.81 18.96
C PRO A 331 21.20 -25.30 19.33
N ASP A 332 20.60 -25.68 20.46
CA ASP A 332 20.35 -27.05 20.86
C ASP A 332 19.46 -27.74 19.83
N ILE A 333 20.00 -28.82 19.25
CA ILE A 333 19.37 -29.64 18.23
C ILE A 333 19.32 -31.09 18.74
N ILE A 334 18.13 -31.67 18.75
CA ILE A 334 17.91 -33.06 19.10
C ILE A 334 18.10 -33.92 17.86
N GLU A 335 19.23 -34.62 17.81
CA GLU A 335 19.55 -35.56 16.73
C GLU A 335 18.62 -36.80 16.80
N SER A 336 17.71 -36.93 15.84
CA SER A 336 16.78 -38.05 15.69
C SER A 336 16.88 -38.68 14.30
N LEU A 337 18.12 -38.88 13.85
CA LEU A 337 18.43 -39.30 12.49
C LEU A 337 17.81 -40.66 12.13
N ILE A 338 17.10 -40.66 11.01
CA ILE A 338 16.49 -41.84 10.41
C ILE A 338 17.55 -42.71 9.73
N GLY A 339 17.40 -44.03 9.86
CA GLY A 339 18.26 -45.00 9.18
C GLY A 339 19.59 -45.28 9.89
N THR A 340 19.80 -44.72 11.09
CA THR A 340 20.99 -44.99 11.93
C THR A 340 21.09 -46.44 12.38
N THR A 341 19.96 -47.14 12.55
CA THR A 341 19.93 -48.56 12.92
C THR A 341 19.78 -49.51 11.73
N ASP A 342 19.28 -49.02 10.59
CA ASP A 342 19.08 -49.79 9.35
C ASP A 342 19.02 -48.83 8.15
N GLU A 343 20.08 -48.83 7.36
CA GLU A 343 20.23 -47.94 6.20
C GLU A 343 19.19 -48.18 5.10
N SER A 344 18.51 -49.34 5.09
CA SER A 344 17.45 -49.61 4.10
C SER A 344 16.28 -48.62 4.19
N TYR A 345 16.11 -47.96 5.34
CA TYR A 345 15.10 -46.94 5.52
C TYR A 345 15.46 -45.61 4.85
N ILE A 346 16.75 -45.24 4.73
CA ILE A 346 17.12 -43.91 4.21
C ILE A 346 16.65 -43.73 2.76
N GLY A 347 16.70 -44.79 1.95
CA GLY A 347 16.24 -44.77 0.55
C GLY A 347 14.73 -44.52 0.38
N LYS A 348 13.94 -44.59 1.45
CA LYS A 348 12.49 -44.28 1.42
C LYS A 348 12.20 -42.79 1.61
N VAL A 349 13.11 -42.03 2.22
CA VAL A 349 12.96 -40.59 2.48
C VAL A 349 14.02 -39.71 1.84
N SER A 350 14.99 -40.34 1.20
CA SER A 350 16.06 -39.67 0.49
C SER A 350 16.41 -40.42 -0.78
N SER A 351 16.95 -39.71 -1.77
CA SER A 351 17.28 -40.23 -3.10
C SER A 351 18.78 -40.26 -3.41
N GLY A 352 19.61 -40.64 -2.43
CA GLY A 352 21.05 -40.81 -2.61
C GLY A 352 21.82 -39.51 -2.44
N VAL A 353 22.64 -39.11 -3.40
CA VAL A 353 23.48 -37.89 -3.30
C VAL A 353 22.78 -36.66 -3.90
N ARG A 354 23.11 -35.48 -3.38
CA ARG A 354 22.66 -34.18 -3.91
C ARG A 354 23.22 -33.94 -5.32
N ASN A 355 22.42 -33.30 -6.19
CA ASN A 355 22.80 -33.06 -7.58
C ASN A 355 23.84 -31.94 -7.70
N ASN A 356 24.75 -32.06 -8.67
CA ASN A 356 25.60 -30.93 -9.07
C ASN A 356 24.76 -29.85 -9.77
N VAL A 357 24.99 -28.59 -9.41
CA VAL A 357 24.34 -27.42 -9.99
C VAL A 357 25.29 -26.76 -10.99
N SER A 358 24.80 -26.39 -12.18
CA SER A 358 25.66 -25.76 -13.20
C SER A 358 26.03 -24.32 -12.83
N GLN A 359 27.23 -23.88 -13.23
CA GLN A 359 27.65 -22.49 -13.04
C GLN A 359 26.66 -21.50 -13.65
N SER A 360 26.08 -21.81 -14.83
CA SER A 360 25.07 -20.95 -15.47
C SER A 360 23.79 -20.78 -14.64
N PHE A 361 23.39 -21.81 -13.89
CA PHE A 361 22.25 -21.73 -12.99
C PHE A 361 22.59 -20.81 -11.81
N LEU A 362 23.75 -21.01 -11.20
CA LEU A 362 24.24 -20.17 -10.10
C LEU A 362 24.33 -18.69 -10.49
N ASP A 363 24.89 -18.40 -11.66
CA ASP A 363 25.03 -17.05 -12.19
C ASP A 363 23.67 -16.37 -12.42
N GLN A 364 22.68 -17.14 -12.86
CA GLN A 364 21.31 -16.66 -13.11
C GLN A 364 20.53 -16.43 -11.81
N GLU A 365 20.65 -17.34 -10.84
CA GLU A 365 19.90 -17.29 -9.59
C GLU A 365 20.45 -16.23 -8.61
N PHE A 366 21.75 -15.98 -8.66
CA PHE A 366 22.43 -15.04 -7.78
C PHE A 366 23.03 -13.88 -8.57
N TYR A 367 24.28 -14.03 -9.01
CA TYR A 367 25.01 -13.03 -9.78
C TYR A 367 26.13 -13.71 -10.58
N PRO A 368 26.58 -13.09 -11.69
CA PRO A 368 27.67 -13.63 -12.50
C PRO A 368 28.93 -13.92 -11.67
N GLY A 369 29.37 -15.18 -11.67
CA GLY A 369 30.53 -15.66 -10.92
C GLY A 369 30.22 -16.28 -9.56
N TYR A 370 28.95 -16.37 -9.13
CA TYR A 370 28.59 -17.00 -7.85
C TYR A 370 29.08 -18.45 -7.79
N GLN A 371 29.85 -18.81 -6.76
CA GLN A 371 30.37 -20.16 -6.59
C GLN A 371 29.48 -20.96 -5.64
N MET A 372 29.33 -22.26 -5.89
CA MET A 372 28.66 -23.17 -4.96
C MET A 372 29.30 -23.02 -3.56
N PRO A 373 28.54 -22.67 -2.51
CA PRO A 373 29.11 -22.22 -1.25
C PRO A 373 29.80 -23.33 -0.44
N ASN A 374 29.45 -24.59 -0.72
CA ASN A 374 29.97 -25.77 0.00
C ASN A 374 30.15 -26.98 -0.94
N ASN A 375 30.92 -27.97 -0.48
CA ASN A 375 31.22 -29.19 -1.24
C ASN A 375 30.09 -30.25 -1.20
N LEU A 376 29.02 -30.02 -0.45
CA LEU A 376 27.87 -30.93 -0.33
C LEU A 376 26.76 -30.62 -1.35
N ASN A 377 26.93 -29.60 -2.19
CA ASN A 377 25.91 -29.10 -3.11
C ASN A 377 24.62 -28.65 -2.40
N ILE A 378 24.73 -28.15 -1.16
CA ILE A 378 23.60 -27.53 -0.45
C ILE A 378 23.53 -26.08 -0.90
N LEU A 379 22.45 -25.70 -1.57
CA LEU A 379 22.26 -24.37 -2.13
C LEU A 379 21.15 -23.60 -1.42
N TRP A 380 20.21 -24.30 -0.78
CA TRP A 380 19.01 -23.68 -0.21
C TRP A 380 18.74 -24.13 1.22
N ILE A 381 18.20 -23.21 2.02
CA ILE A 381 17.37 -23.54 3.18
C ILE A 381 15.92 -23.28 2.77
N VAL A 382 15.07 -24.31 2.87
CA VAL A 382 13.68 -24.26 2.41
C VAL A 382 12.74 -24.23 3.60
N VAL A 383 12.08 -23.09 3.78
CA VAL A 383 11.16 -22.81 4.88
C VAL A 383 9.78 -23.39 4.56
N HIS A 384 9.22 -24.13 5.51
CA HIS A 384 7.85 -24.66 5.49
C HIS A 384 7.13 -24.34 6.79
N GLU A 385 5.81 -24.44 6.74
CA GLU A 385 4.95 -24.61 7.90
C GLU A 385 4.34 -26.01 7.83
N SER A 386 4.26 -26.70 8.96
CA SER A 386 3.93 -28.13 9.05
C SER A 386 2.59 -28.52 8.43
N GLY A 387 1.65 -27.58 8.31
CA GLY A 387 0.27 -27.85 7.92
C GLY A 387 -0.48 -28.72 8.95
N MET A 388 0.05 -28.83 10.18
CA MET A 388 -0.51 -29.59 11.28
C MET A 388 -0.83 -28.62 12.44
N PRO A 389 -2.02 -27.97 12.43
CA PRO A 389 -2.33 -26.89 13.36
C PRO A 389 -3.11 -27.33 14.62
N GLY A 390 -3.49 -28.60 14.75
CA GLY A 390 -4.22 -29.11 15.91
C GLY A 390 -3.40 -29.09 17.21
N GLU A 391 -4.07 -29.21 18.35
CA GLU A 391 -3.42 -29.30 19.67
C GLU A 391 -2.45 -30.50 19.74
N GLY A 392 -1.28 -30.32 20.36
CA GLY A 392 -0.23 -31.33 20.47
C GLY A 392 0.47 -31.69 19.16
N GLN A 393 0.25 -30.94 18.07
CA GLN A 393 0.93 -31.15 16.79
C GLN A 393 2.26 -30.38 16.70
N ASP A 394 3.08 -30.57 17.73
CA ASP A 394 4.37 -29.93 17.96
C ASP A 394 5.55 -30.66 17.29
N ALA A 395 6.78 -30.22 17.54
CA ALA A 395 7.96 -30.77 16.88
C ALA A 395 8.23 -32.23 17.28
N GLU A 396 7.90 -32.60 18.53
CA GLU A 396 7.99 -33.99 19.00
C GLU A 396 7.02 -34.90 18.25
N LEU A 397 5.76 -34.48 18.06
CA LEU A 397 4.81 -35.26 17.26
C LEU A 397 5.28 -35.38 15.81
N LEU A 398 5.77 -34.29 15.20
CA LEU A 398 6.30 -34.33 13.84
C LEU A 398 7.48 -35.31 13.73
N ASN A 399 8.36 -35.36 14.74
CA ASN A 399 9.42 -36.35 14.84
C ASN A 399 8.86 -37.79 14.82
N GLN A 400 7.88 -38.08 15.67
CA GLN A 400 7.23 -39.39 15.72
C GLN A 400 6.57 -39.75 14.38
N VAL A 401 5.86 -38.82 13.75
CA VAL A 401 5.22 -38.99 12.43
C VAL A 401 6.26 -39.31 11.36
N MET A 402 7.40 -38.62 11.37
CA MET A 402 8.47 -38.86 10.43
C MET A 402 9.00 -40.30 10.57
N HIS A 403 9.31 -40.75 11.79
CA HIS A 403 9.72 -42.14 12.06
C HIS A 403 8.63 -43.16 11.70
N GLN A 404 7.35 -42.87 11.94
CA GLN A 404 6.25 -43.78 11.58
C GLN A 404 6.06 -43.91 10.06
N LYS A 405 6.18 -42.81 9.30
CA LYS A 405 6.16 -42.84 7.82
C LYS A 405 7.23 -43.78 7.26
N MET A 406 8.37 -43.90 7.95
CA MET A 406 9.44 -44.84 7.60
C MET A 406 9.04 -46.29 7.81
N ILE A 407 8.56 -46.60 9.02
CA ILE A 407 8.21 -47.95 9.45
C ILE A 407 7.11 -48.49 8.53
N ASN A 408 6.11 -47.67 8.23
CA ASN A 408 4.94 -48.07 7.45
C ASN A 408 5.16 -48.03 5.93
N ASN A 409 6.35 -47.65 5.46
CA ASN A 409 6.68 -47.49 4.04
C ASN A 409 5.67 -46.61 3.28
N SER A 410 5.22 -45.53 3.90
CA SER A 410 4.18 -44.62 3.37
C SER A 410 4.69 -43.21 3.14
N ALA A 411 6.02 -43.01 3.14
CA ALA A 411 6.65 -41.72 2.99
C ALA A 411 6.53 -41.21 1.53
N ASN A 412 5.55 -40.32 1.29
CA ASN A 412 5.45 -39.54 0.05
C ASN A 412 6.09 -38.15 0.19
N SER A 413 6.54 -37.79 1.40
CA SER A 413 7.25 -36.55 1.71
C SER A 413 8.21 -36.76 2.87
N SER A 414 9.26 -35.94 2.91
CA SER A 414 10.31 -35.96 3.92
C SER A 414 11.01 -34.61 4.04
N TRP A 415 11.53 -34.30 5.21
CA TRP A 415 12.23 -33.04 5.53
C TRP A 415 13.37 -33.31 6.52
N HIS A 416 14.25 -32.33 6.71
CA HIS A 416 15.46 -32.48 7.51
C HIS A 416 15.20 -32.10 8.96
N TYR A 417 14.44 -31.02 9.21
CA TYR A 417 14.20 -30.52 10.55
C TYR A 417 12.74 -30.25 10.85
N SER A 418 12.33 -30.47 12.10
CA SER A 418 11.08 -29.96 12.66
C SER A 418 11.39 -29.02 13.81
N VAL A 419 10.70 -27.88 13.86
CA VAL A 419 10.97 -26.81 14.84
C VAL A 419 9.67 -26.29 15.42
N ASP A 420 9.62 -26.18 16.75
CA ASP A 420 8.59 -25.40 17.45
C ASP A 420 9.24 -24.37 18.39
N ALA A 421 8.48 -23.85 19.35
CA ALA A 421 8.97 -22.83 20.29
C ALA A 421 9.96 -23.35 21.35
N TYR A 422 10.10 -24.66 21.50
CA TYR A 422 10.80 -25.33 22.58
C TYR A 422 11.93 -26.22 22.05
N GLU A 423 11.73 -26.92 20.94
CA GLU A 423 12.64 -27.98 20.49
C GLU A 423 12.88 -27.92 18.97
N ILE A 424 14.05 -28.45 18.58
CA ILE A 424 14.46 -28.65 17.20
C ILE A 424 14.86 -30.12 17.05
N TYR A 425 14.22 -30.84 16.12
CA TYR A 425 14.59 -32.22 15.78
C TYR A 425 15.24 -32.31 14.41
N HIS A 426 16.32 -33.09 14.29
CA HIS A 426 17.03 -33.37 13.04
C HIS A 426 16.79 -34.82 12.59
N HIS A 427 16.14 -34.99 11.44
CA HIS A 427 15.61 -36.27 10.94
C HIS A 427 16.47 -36.91 9.85
N ILE A 428 16.98 -36.12 8.92
CA ILE A 428 17.71 -36.60 7.74
C ILE A 428 19.05 -35.90 7.68
N PRO A 429 20.18 -36.62 7.60
CA PRO A 429 21.50 -36.01 7.49
C PRO A 429 21.57 -34.99 6.35
N ASN A 430 22.07 -33.78 6.65
CA ASN A 430 22.11 -32.66 5.70
C ASN A 430 22.80 -32.95 4.35
N HIS A 431 23.74 -33.89 4.28
CA HIS A 431 24.39 -34.26 3.01
C HIS A 431 23.49 -35.06 2.05
N LEU A 432 22.34 -35.54 2.53
CA LEU A 432 21.35 -36.28 1.75
C LEU A 432 20.18 -35.36 1.36
N PRO A 433 19.56 -35.55 0.17
CA PRO A 433 18.35 -34.82 -0.23
C PRO A 433 17.10 -35.34 0.49
N ALA A 434 16.01 -34.58 0.44
CA ALA A 434 14.70 -34.97 0.96
C ALA A 434 13.55 -34.53 0.02
N TRP A 435 12.33 -34.97 0.29
CA TRP A 435 11.14 -34.78 -0.56
C TRP A 435 10.16 -33.78 0.07
N HIS A 436 10.45 -32.48 -0.02
CA HIS A 436 9.64 -31.42 0.59
C HIS A 436 9.21 -30.29 -0.36
N ALA A 437 9.86 -30.07 -1.50
CA ALA A 437 9.69 -28.86 -2.31
C ALA A 437 8.75 -29.00 -3.53
N SER A 438 8.19 -30.20 -3.78
CA SER A 438 7.26 -30.46 -4.91
C SER A 438 7.79 -30.08 -6.31
N ASP A 439 9.11 -30.08 -6.48
CA ASP A 439 9.83 -29.67 -7.69
C ASP A 439 10.55 -30.86 -8.36
N VAL A 440 9.95 -32.04 -8.23
CA VAL A 440 10.50 -33.31 -8.72
C VAL A 440 11.95 -33.53 -8.25
N SER A 441 12.87 -33.92 -9.13
CA SER A 441 14.31 -34.05 -8.85
C SER A 441 15.14 -33.06 -9.66
N ALA A 442 14.64 -31.82 -9.83
CA ALA A 442 15.34 -30.77 -10.57
C ALA A 442 16.72 -30.48 -9.95
N SER A 443 17.75 -30.33 -10.79
CA SER A 443 19.04 -29.83 -10.32
C SER A 443 18.94 -28.34 -10.00
N GLY A 444 19.49 -27.92 -8.86
CA GLY A 444 19.26 -26.59 -8.30
C GLY A 444 17.90 -26.43 -7.61
N GLY A 445 17.09 -27.49 -7.56
CA GLY A 445 15.79 -27.50 -6.90
C GLY A 445 15.86 -27.68 -5.38
N GLY A 446 14.75 -27.39 -4.69
CA GLY A 446 14.59 -27.52 -3.25
C GLY A 446 14.72 -28.97 -2.77
N ASN A 447 14.19 -29.96 -3.48
CA ASN A 447 14.34 -31.37 -3.07
C ASN A 447 15.79 -31.85 -3.11
N ARG A 448 16.52 -31.50 -4.17
CA ARG A 448 17.86 -32.07 -4.44
C ARG A 448 18.98 -31.25 -3.83
N ASN A 449 18.79 -29.95 -3.65
CA ASN A 449 19.81 -29.01 -3.20
C ASN A 449 19.38 -28.18 -1.98
N GLY A 450 18.21 -28.45 -1.40
CA GLY A 450 17.72 -27.76 -0.21
C GLY A 450 17.77 -28.59 1.07
N ILE A 451 17.84 -27.90 2.21
CA ILE A 451 17.49 -28.40 3.54
C ILE A 451 16.08 -27.91 3.88
N GLY A 452 15.10 -28.81 3.87
CA GLY A 452 13.72 -28.51 4.27
C GLY A 452 13.52 -28.48 5.79
N ILE A 453 12.91 -27.41 6.29
CA ILE A 453 12.57 -27.21 7.70
C ILE A 453 11.06 -27.00 7.85
N GLU A 454 10.39 -27.88 8.61
CA GLU A 454 8.98 -27.79 8.95
C GLU A 454 8.78 -27.07 10.29
N MET A 455 8.29 -25.83 10.24
CA MET A 455 7.95 -25.06 11.44
C MET A 455 6.54 -25.40 11.92
N CYS A 456 6.38 -25.66 13.22
CA CYS A 456 5.10 -26.04 13.81
C CYS A 456 4.14 -24.85 13.93
N ILE A 457 2.86 -25.12 13.77
CA ILE A 457 1.78 -24.12 13.77
C ILE A 457 0.60 -24.54 14.67
N ASN A 458 0.83 -25.47 15.59
CA ASN A 458 -0.17 -26.04 16.48
C ASN A 458 -0.85 -24.98 17.36
N GLN A 459 -2.12 -25.22 17.68
CA GLN A 459 -3.00 -24.26 18.34
C GLN A 459 -2.56 -23.87 19.75
N ASP A 460 -1.98 -24.82 20.46
CA ASP A 460 -1.43 -24.71 21.81
C ASP A 460 0.04 -24.27 21.83
N GLY A 461 0.67 -24.13 20.66
CA GLY A 461 2.04 -23.66 20.51
C GLY A 461 2.19 -22.14 20.58
N ASN A 462 3.45 -21.69 20.67
CA ASN A 462 3.83 -20.29 20.54
C ASN A 462 4.46 -20.04 19.17
N TYR A 463 3.69 -19.50 18.23
CA TYR A 463 4.18 -19.31 16.87
C TYR A 463 5.31 -18.28 16.77
N GLU A 464 5.29 -17.22 17.60
CA GLU A 464 6.41 -16.27 17.67
C GLU A 464 7.67 -16.98 18.15
N GLY A 465 7.54 -17.85 19.14
CA GLY A 465 8.64 -18.67 19.64
C GLY A 465 9.18 -19.60 18.56
N ALA A 466 8.29 -20.25 17.80
CA ALA A 466 8.67 -21.13 16.69
C ALA A 466 9.41 -20.36 15.57
N MET A 467 8.98 -19.13 15.25
CA MET A 467 9.71 -18.26 14.30
C MET A 467 11.11 -17.92 14.83
N HIS A 468 11.25 -17.52 16.10
CA HIS A 468 12.57 -17.21 16.65
C HIS A 468 13.49 -18.44 16.70
N ASN A 469 12.96 -19.59 17.12
CA ASN A 469 13.73 -20.82 17.22
C ASN A 469 14.18 -21.32 15.83
N ASN A 470 13.29 -21.22 14.83
CA ASN A 470 13.61 -21.54 13.44
C ASN A 470 14.63 -20.54 12.86
N ALA A 471 14.54 -19.26 13.23
CA ALA A 471 15.53 -18.27 12.80
C ALA A 471 16.94 -18.60 13.31
N LYS A 472 17.08 -19.05 14.57
CA LYS A 472 18.34 -19.55 15.14
C LYS A 472 18.88 -20.75 14.37
N LEU A 473 18.03 -21.74 14.08
CA LEU A 473 18.40 -22.91 13.28
C LEU A 473 18.91 -22.52 11.90
N ILE A 474 18.17 -21.67 11.19
CA ILE A 474 18.53 -21.25 9.83
C ILE A 474 19.85 -20.46 9.86
N ALA A 475 20.04 -19.54 10.81
CA ALA A 475 21.29 -18.82 10.94
C ALA A 475 22.50 -19.76 11.13
N TYR A 476 22.36 -20.77 12.00
CA TYR A 476 23.37 -21.82 12.16
C TYR A 476 23.65 -22.56 10.84
N LEU A 477 22.62 -23.01 10.13
CA LEU A 477 22.80 -23.73 8.85
C LEU A 477 23.41 -22.85 7.75
N LEU A 478 23.11 -21.55 7.74
CA LEU A 478 23.74 -20.60 6.82
C LEU A 478 25.24 -20.49 7.10
N HIS A 479 25.65 -20.35 8.36
CA HIS A 479 27.06 -20.31 8.73
C HIS A 479 27.78 -21.63 8.44
N GLU A 480 27.19 -22.77 8.82
CA GLU A 480 27.76 -24.12 8.62
C GLU A 480 28.08 -24.40 7.14
N TYR A 481 27.21 -23.95 6.24
CA TYR A 481 27.33 -24.24 4.81
C TYR A 481 27.79 -23.05 3.96
N ASN A 482 28.34 -22.00 4.60
CA ASN A 482 28.86 -20.79 3.97
C ASN A 482 27.84 -20.12 3.01
N MET A 483 26.57 -20.14 3.42
CA MET A 483 25.46 -19.54 2.70
C MET A 483 25.09 -18.19 3.29
N THR A 484 24.22 -17.45 2.59
CA THR A 484 23.71 -16.15 3.04
C THR A 484 22.19 -16.19 3.12
N ILE A 485 21.56 -15.12 3.62
CA ILE A 485 20.10 -14.98 3.58
C ILE A 485 19.51 -15.10 2.15
N ALA A 486 20.31 -14.86 1.11
CA ALA A 486 19.89 -15.04 -0.29
C ALA A 486 19.62 -16.52 -0.65
N ASN A 487 20.13 -17.46 0.13
CA ASN A 487 19.92 -18.90 0.00
C ASN A 487 18.67 -19.39 0.76
N VAL A 488 17.95 -18.52 1.45
CA VAL A 488 16.68 -18.88 2.12
C VAL A 488 15.52 -18.70 1.14
N ARG A 489 14.75 -19.77 0.95
CA ARG A 489 13.61 -19.85 0.04
C ARG A 489 12.42 -20.49 0.73
N ARG A 490 11.23 -20.23 0.23
CA ARG A 490 9.97 -20.86 0.65
C ARG A 490 9.72 -22.08 -0.23
N HIS A 491 8.92 -23.04 0.23
CA HIS A 491 8.34 -24.05 -0.67
C HIS A 491 7.66 -23.40 -1.89
N TYR A 492 6.93 -22.31 -1.66
CA TYR A 492 6.29 -21.50 -2.70
C TYR A 492 7.22 -21.13 -3.87
N ASP A 493 8.50 -20.91 -3.62
CA ASP A 493 9.44 -20.47 -4.64
C ASP A 493 9.78 -21.59 -5.64
N PHE A 494 9.72 -22.86 -5.21
CA PHE A 494 10.03 -24.05 -6.00
C PHE A 494 8.81 -24.73 -6.63
N ALA A 495 7.68 -24.74 -5.92
CA ALA A 495 6.51 -25.49 -6.35
C ALA A 495 5.95 -24.95 -7.68
N PRO A 496 5.74 -25.79 -8.71
CA PRO A 496 5.21 -25.34 -10.01
C PRO A 496 3.84 -24.66 -9.94
N ASP A 497 3.01 -25.10 -8.99
CA ASP A 497 1.68 -24.57 -8.71
C ASP A 497 1.71 -23.39 -7.73
N LYS A 498 2.90 -22.95 -7.31
CA LYS A 498 3.09 -21.91 -6.29
C LYS A 498 2.33 -22.23 -5.00
N LYS A 499 2.39 -23.49 -4.54
CA LYS A 499 1.84 -23.93 -3.26
C LYS A 499 2.14 -22.91 -2.16
N GLN A 500 1.09 -22.39 -1.52
CA GLN A 500 1.19 -21.40 -0.44
C GLN A 500 1.76 -22.03 0.84
N CYS A 501 3.08 -22.24 0.87
CA CYS A 501 3.83 -22.75 2.01
C CYS A 501 5.16 -21.98 2.11
N PRO A 502 5.52 -21.41 3.29
CA PRO A 502 4.78 -21.40 4.56
C PRO A 502 3.49 -20.57 4.46
N SER A 503 2.34 -21.15 4.82
CA SER A 503 1.02 -20.63 4.42
C SER A 503 0.66 -19.36 5.17
N TYR A 504 0.69 -19.42 6.49
CA TYR A 504 0.35 -18.30 7.35
C TYR A 504 1.31 -17.14 7.13
N MET A 505 2.62 -17.42 7.15
CA MET A 505 3.67 -16.45 6.90
C MET A 505 3.55 -15.72 5.56
N ILE A 506 3.13 -16.40 4.47
CA ILE A 506 2.86 -15.76 3.18
C ILE A 506 1.58 -14.91 3.25
N ARG A 507 0.47 -15.47 3.73
CA ARG A 507 -0.84 -14.79 3.73
C ARG A 507 -0.87 -13.55 4.63
N THR A 508 -0.04 -13.52 5.67
CA THR A 508 0.09 -12.36 6.57
C THR A 508 1.32 -11.52 6.30
N ASN A 509 2.04 -11.76 5.20
CA ASN A 509 3.22 -11.00 4.79
C ASN A 509 4.35 -10.93 5.86
N ARG A 510 4.51 -12.00 6.65
CA ARG A 510 5.50 -12.09 7.74
C ARG A 510 6.83 -12.71 7.31
N TYR A 511 6.97 -13.11 6.06
CA TYR A 511 8.22 -13.70 5.56
C TYR A 511 9.41 -12.74 5.70
N ASN A 512 9.19 -11.44 5.46
CA ASN A 512 10.28 -10.46 5.59
C ASN A 512 10.70 -10.23 7.04
N GLU A 513 9.74 -10.17 7.96
CA GLU A 513 9.99 -10.17 9.40
C GLU A 513 10.83 -11.40 9.80
N PHE A 514 10.46 -12.59 9.31
CA PHE A 514 11.20 -13.82 9.55
C PHE A 514 12.64 -13.77 9.02
N LEU A 515 12.85 -13.27 7.81
CA LEU A 515 14.18 -13.10 7.23
C LEU A 515 15.06 -12.14 8.05
N ASP A 516 14.48 -11.16 8.75
CA ASP A 516 15.26 -10.29 9.64
C ASP A 516 15.64 -10.99 10.93
N MET A 517 14.75 -11.81 11.47
CA MET A 517 15.07 -12.65 12.63
C MET A 517 16.27 -13.53 12.30
N ILE A 518 16.26 -14.19 11.12
CA ILE A 518 17.40 -14.99 10.64
C ILE A 518 18.66 -14.13 10.50
N ASN A 519 18.55 -12.94 9.87
CA ASN A 519 19.70 -12.07 9.65
C ASN A 519 20.31 -11.57 10.97
N ARG A 520 19.49 -11.28 11.99
CA ARG A 520 19.97 -10.88 13.33
C ARG A 520 20.76 -12.01 13.99
N GLU A 521 20.25 -13.23 13.94
CA GLU A 521 20.96 -14.40 14.49
C GLU A 521 22.23 -14.71 13.70
N TYR A 522 22.19 -14.63 12.36
CA TYR A 522 23.36 -14.82 11.50
C TYR A 522 24.48 -13.82 11.82
N ILE A 523 24.12 -12.54 11.97
CA ILE A 523 25.07 -11.48 12.36
C ILE A 523 25.63 -11.71 13.76
N ALA A 524 24.81 -12.22 14.68
CA ALA A 524 25.26 -12.58 16.03
C ALA A 524 26.34 -13.65 16.00
N MET A 525 26.17 -14.71 15.20
CA MET A 525 27.17 -15.77 15.06
C MET A 525 28.51 -15.25 14.53
N GLU A 526 28.50 -14.26 13.64
CA GLU A 526 29.71 -13.63 13.09
C GLU A 526 30.36 -12.63 14.07
N LEU A 527 29.58 -11.68 14.59
CA LEU A 527 30.09 -10.56 15.38
C LEU A 527 30.37 -10.93 16.83
N LEU A 528 29.59 -11.83 17.42
CA LEU A 528 29.72 -12.26 18.81
C LEU A 528 30.56 -13.52 18.95
N LYS A 529 31.15 -14.01 17.85
CA LYS A 529 32.18 -15.05 17.91
C LYS A 529 33.28 -14.65 18.89
N ASP A 530 33.58 -15.53 19.83
CA ASP A 530 34.55 -15.34 20.92
C ASP A 530 34.22 -14.20 21.90
N ALA A 531 33.00 -13.64 21.86
CA ALA A 531 32.51 -12.69 22.85
C ALA A 531 31.84 -13.42 24.03
N SER A 532 31.89 -12.81 25.21
CA SER A 532 30.99 -13.16 26.31
C SER A 532 29.77 -12.25 26.25
N VAL A 533 28.60 -12.87 26.10
CA VAL A 533 27.29 -12.21 26.04
C VAL A 533 26.53 -12.57 27.31
N GLU A 534 26.07 -11.56 28.03
CA GLU A 534 25.32 -11.71 29.28
C GLU A 534 24.03 -10.90 29.20
N TRP A 535 22.91 -11.60 29.38
CA TRP A 535 21.57 -11.03 29.49
C TRP A 535 21.11 -11.13 30.94
N THR A 536 20.76 -10.00 31.56
CA THR A 536 20.15 -9.96 32.90
C THR A 536 18.85 -9.17 32.91
N PHE A 537 17.96 -9.49 33.86
CA PHE A 537 16.65 -8.88 33.98
C PHE A 537 16.17 -8.93 35.43
N ASP A 538 15.43 -7.91 35.87
CA ASP A 538 15.07 -7.70 37.27
C ASP A 538 13.80 -8.45 37.73
N ARG A 539 13.08 -9.09 36.79
CA ARG A 539 11.79 -9.76 37.02
C ARG A 539 11.72 -11.15 36.39
N GLU A 540 12.60 -12.05 36.84
CA GLU A 540 12.61 -13.45 36.38
C GLU A 540 11.29 -14.20 36.60
N ASP A 541 10.55 -13.81 37.64
CA ASP A 541 9.24 -14.36 37.99
C ASP A 541 8.15 -14.16 36.92
N LEU A 542 8.41 -13.27 35.95
CA LEU A 542 7.46 -12.94 34.88
C LEU A 542 7.71 -13.71 33.57
N PHE A 543 8.65 -14.64 33.55
CA PHE A 543 9.01 -15.40 32.35
C PHE A 543 8.97 -16.91 32.58
N VAL A 544 8.69 -17.64 31.50
CA VAL A 544 8.90 -19.08 31.39
C VAL A 544 9.89 -19.37 30.26
N PHE A 545 10.67 -20.44 30.39
CA PHE A 545 11.68 -20.81 29.40
C PHE A 545 11.03 -21.44 28.15
N GLY A 546 11.45 -20.97 26.99
CA GLY A 546 11.32 -21.65 25.71
C GLY A 546 12.60 -22.40 25.34
N GLY A 547 12.69 -22.83 24.08
CA GLY A 547 13.90 -23.44 23.54
C GLY A 547 14.97 -22.40 23.24
N ASN A 548 16.25 -22.80 23.23
CA ASN A 548 17.34 -21.98 22.69
C ASN A 548 17.39 -20.55 23.24
N ASP A 549 17.37 -20.43 24.58
CA ASP A 549 17.41 -19.18 25.34
C ASP A 549 16.24 -18.20 25.15
N LEU A 550 15.15 -18.63 24.50
CA LEU A 550 13.91 -17.88 24.45
C LEU A 550 13.23 -17.82 25.83
N LEU A 551 12.64 -16.66 26.13
CA LEU A 551 11.81 -16.45 27.32
C LEU A 551 10.42 -15.97 26.90
N PHE A 552 9.37 -16.57 27.46
CA PHE A 552 7.99 -16.20 27.19
C PHE A 552 7.39 -15.51 28.40
N ASN A 553 6.84 -14.31 28.21
CA ASN A 553 6.25 -13.60 29.33
C ASN A 553 4.92 -14.22 29.78
N ILE A 554 4.70 -14.28 31.08
CA ILE A 554 3.41 -14.68 31.65
C ILE A 554 2.41 -13.51 31.58
N ALA A 555 1.14 -13.82 31.87
CA ALA A 555 0.11 -12.80 31.95
C ALA A 555 0.36 -11.82 33.11
N VAL A 556 0.22 -10.53 32.82
CA VAL A 556 0.27 -9.44 33.80
C VAL A 556 -1.04 -8.64 33.75
N ASN A 557 -1.49 -8.12 34.89
CA ASN A 557 -2.78 -7.42 35.01
C ASN A 557 -2.74 -5.97 34.52
N GLU A 558 -1.56 -5.37 34.46
CA GLU A 558 -1.33 -4.00 34.04
C GLU A 558 0.04 -3.87 33.35
N PRO A 559 0.27 -2.79 32.56
CA PRO A 559 1.56 -2.55 31.94
C PRO A 559 2.69 -2.57 32.98
N THR A 560 3.53 -3.59 32.93
CA THR A 560 4.55 -3.88 33.95
C THR A 560 5.94 -3.66 33.34
N PRO A 561 6.73 -2.68 33.85
CA PRO A 561 8.10 -2.49 33.41
C PRO A 561 9.02 -3.59 33.94
N VAL A 562 9.89 -4.07 33.07
CA VAL A 562 11.01 -4.97 33.38
C VAL A 562 12.29 -4.31 32.89
N THR A 563 13.29 -4.20 33.74
CA THR A 563 14.62 -3.72 33.35
C THR A 563 15.40 -4.89 32.78
N ILE A 564 15.71 -4.84 31.49
CA ILE A 564 16.60 -5.79 30.84
C ILE A 564 17.96 -5.15 30.60
N LYS A 565 19.02 -5.94 30.65
CA LYS A 565 20.39 -5.50 30.44
C LYS A 565 21.12 -6.46 29.53
N LEU A 566 21.80 -5.90 28.53
CA LEU A 566 22.72 -6.61 27.66
C LEU A 566 24.14 -6.13 27.96
N ARG A 567 25.02 -7.08 28.28
CA ARG A 567 26.46 -6.86 28.39
C ARG A 567 27.19 -7.75 27.40
N VAL A 568 28.06 -7.16 26.60
CA VAL A 568 28.92 -7.88 25.65
C VAL A 568 30.36 -7.49 25.88
N THR A 569 31.24 -8.49 26.02
CA THR A 569 32.69 -8.28 26.12
C THR A 569 33.41 -9.10 25.05
N LYS A 570 34.30 -8.46 24.28
CA LYS A 570 35.07 -9.10 23.21
C LYS A 570 36.48 -8.54 23.18
N GLY A 571 37.46 -9.29 23.68
CA GLY A 571 38.82 -8.78 23.88
C GLY A 571 38.82 -7.56 24.83
N SER A 572 39.23 -6.38 24.32
CA SER A 572 39.18 -5.12 25.08
C SER A 572 37.87 -4.33 24.91
N TYR A 573 36.98 -4.75 24.00
CA TYR A 573 35.69 -4.11 23.79
C TYR A 573 34.72 -4.48 24.93
N THR A 574 33.93 -3.51 25.38
CA THR A 574 32.84 -3.72 26.33
C THR A 574 31.66 -2.84 25.97
N PHE A 575 30.52 -3.48 25.76
CA PHE A 575 29.21 -2.84 25.65
C PHE A 575 28.38 -3.20 26.87
N GLU A 576 27.65 -2.22 27.39
CA GLU A 576 26.69 -2.44 28.45
C GLU A 576 25.54 -1.45 28.31
N LYS A 577 24.31 -1.96 28.22
CA LYS A 577 23.13 -1.11 28.12
C LYS A 577 21.92 -1.74 28.81
N GLU A 578 21.20 -0.89 29.54
CA GLU A 578 19.91 -1.21 30.14
C GLU A 578 18.78 -0.64 29.28
N GLN A 579 17.65 -1.35 29.25
CA GLN A 579 16.43 -0.95 28.55
C GLN A 579 15.21 -1.35 29.39
N ILE A 580 14.19 -0.48 29.42
CA ILE A 580 12.89 -0.84 29.97
C ILE A 580 12.07 -1.56 28.90
N LEU A 581 11.70 -2.80 29.20
CA LEU A 581 10.75 -3.63 28.47
C LEU A 581 9.38 -3.54 29.16
N ILE A 582 8.33 -3.14 28.45
CA ILE A 582 6.97 -3.08 29.01
C ILE A 582 6.20 -4.34 28.64
N LEU A 583 5.87 -5.15 29.65
CA LEU A 583 4.95 -6.29 29.53
C LEU A 583 3.50 -5.82 29.72
N GLY A 584 2.51 -6.43 29.05
CA GLY A 584 1.10 -6.16 29.39
C GLY A 584 0.47 -4.85 28.86
N GLY A 585 1.05 -4.20 27.85
CA GLY A 585 0.56 -2.91 27.32
C GLY A 585 -0.59 -3.00 26.29
N PRO A 586 -1.31 -1.93 25.96
CA PRO A 586 -2.31 -1.94 24.90
C PRO A 586 -1.73 -2.49 23.58
N ILE A 587 -2.48 -3.36 22.93
CA ILE A 587 -2.12 -3.94 21.62
C ILE A 587 -2.59 -2.92 20.59
N SER A 588 -1.67 -2.09 20.08
CA SER A 588 -1.97 -1.25 18.92
C SER A 588 -1.92 -2.12 17.67
N GLU A 589 -2.94 -2.03 16.82
CA GLU A 589 -3.03 -2.71 15.52
C GLU A 589 -1.94 -2.26 14.53
#